data_AF-A0A0R2BHV8-F1
#
_entry.id   AF-A0A0R2BHV8-F1
#
_cell.length_a   1.000
_cell.length_b   1.000
_cell.length_c   1.000
_cell.angle_alpha   90.00
_cell.angle_beta   90.00
_cell.angle_gamma   90.00
#
_symmetry.space_group_name_H-M   'P 1'
#
loop_
_entity.id
_entity.type
_entity.pdbx_description
1 polymer ?
#
loop_
_entity_poly.entity_id
_entity_poly.type
_entity_poly.pdbx_seq_one_letter_code
_entity_poly.pdbx_strand_id
1 'polypeptide(L)'
;MTQQNAIDLALSQSSKFKIVYETYQEILAAVHTKDSVKINDLMNHYQPTYTEMDTVLKTLRKNRSAISDSCLYPFSNGPLEGINRKIKTLKRNCYGFRNLHNFFVRIALIYN
;
A
#
# COMPACT_ATOMS: atom_id res chain seq x y z
N MET A 1 -15.85 -12.11 -24.15
CA MET A 1 -14.66 -11.25 -24.03
C MET A 1 -13.93 -11.64 -22.77
N THR A 2 -12.66 -12.03 -22.83
CA THR A 2 -11.89 -12.39 -21.62
C THR A 2 -11.44 -11.11 -20.89
N GLN A 3 -11.10 -11.20 -19.60
CA GLN A 3 -10.58 -10.06 -18.85
C GLN A 3 -9.32 -9.46 -19.50
N GLN A 4 -8.45 -10.32 -20.04
CA GLN A 4 -7.24 -9.89 -20.75
C GLN A 4 -7.56 -9.06 -22.00
N ASN A 5 -8.52 -9.52 -22.83
CA ASN A 5 -8.88 -8.79 -24.04
C ASN A 5 -9.47 -7.40 -23.74
N ALA A 6 -10.17 -7.23 -22.62
CA ALA A 6 -10.69 -5.94 -22.19
C ALA A 6 -9.58 -4.98 -21.75
N ILE A 7 -8.58 -5.51 -21.03
CA ILE A 7 -7.38 -4.75 -20.63
C ILE A 7 -6.59 -4.33 -21.87
N ASP A 8 -6.34 -5.26 -22.79
CA ASP A 8 -5.58 -4.97 -24.01
C ASP A 8 -6.26 -3.88 -24.86
N LEU A 9 -7.60 -3.95 -24.98
CA LEU A 9 -8.38 -2.91 -25.65
C LEU A 9 -8.23 -1.56 -24.95
N ALA A 10 -8.34 -1.50 -23.62
CA ALA A 10 -8.17 -0.25 -22.86
C ALA A 10 -6.75 0.33 -22.99
N LEU A 11 -5.71 -0.52 -22.92
CA LEU A 11 -4.31 -0.10 -23.04
C LEU A 11 -3.98 0.37 -24.46
N SER A 12 -4.63 -0.19 -25.49
CA SER A 12 -4.45 0.23 -26.88
C SER A 12 -4.91 1.67 -27.15
N GLN A 13 -5.83 2.21 -26.33
CA GLN A 13 -6.36 3.56 -26.51
C GLN A 13 -5.40 4.66 -26.03
N SER A 14 -4.42 4.34 -25.18
CA SER A 14 -3.50 5.34 -24.63
C SER A 14 -2.16 4.73 -24.25
N SER A 15 -1.11 5.13 -24.97
CA SER A 15 0.27 4.75 -24.67
C SER A 15 0.72 5.18 -23.27
N LYS A 16 0.27 6.36 -22.82
CA LYS A 16 0.56 6.88 -21.48
C LYS A 16 -0.06 6.00 -20.39
N PHE A 17 -1.33 5.63 -20.55
CA PHE A 17 -2.01 4.73 -19.62
C PHE A 17 -1.37 3.35 -19.59
N LYS A 18 -0.96 2.86 -20.76
CA LYS A 18 -0.24 1.59 -20.88
C LYS A 18 1.03 1.55 -20.03
N ILE A 19 1.90 2.56 -20.15
CA ILE A 19 3.14 2.65 -19.37
C ILE A 19 2.85 2.68 -17.86
N VAL A 20 1.86 3.48 -17.43
CA VAL A 20 1.48 3.56 -16.01
C VAL A 20 0.98 2.22 -15.48
N TYR A 21 0.12 1.55 -16.24
CA TYR A 21 -0.41 0.24 -15.89
C TYR A 21 0.69 -0.81 -15.78
N GLU A 22 1.59 -0.88 -16.77
CA GLU A 22 2.72 -1.82 -16.78
C GLU A 22 3.64 -1.57 -15.58
N THR A 23 4.00 -0.31 -15.31
CA THR A 23 4.80 0.07 -14.12
C THR A 23 4.12 -0.38 -12.82
N TYR A 24 2.81 -0.18 -12.72
CA TYR A 24 2.03 -0.60 -11.56
C TYR A 24 2.05 -2.12 -11.37
N GLN A 25 1.86 -2.89 -12.45
CA GLN A 25 1.90 -4.35 -12.41
C GLN A 25 3.29 -4.87 -12.01
N GLU A 26 4.36 -4.26 -12.50
CA GLU A 26 5.73 -4.64 -12.14
C GLU A 26 6.01 -4.43 -10.65
N ILE A 27 5.57 -3.30 -10.10
CA ILE A 27 5.70 -3.01 -8.66
C ILE A 27 4.89 -4.00 -7.84
N LEU A 28 3.62 -4.26 -8.21
CA LEU A 28 2.78 -5.23 -7.51
C LEU A 28 3.41 -6.62 -7.50
N ALA A 29 3.90 -7.08 -8.65
CA ALA A 29 4.54 -8.38 -8.78
C ALA A 29 5.77 -8.47 -7.86
N ALA A 30 6.63 -7.45 -7.88
CA ALA A 30 7.85 -7.44 -7.07
C ALA A 30 7.56 -7.40 -5.56
N VAL A 31 6.51 -6.67 -5.13
CA VAL A 31 6.04 -6.68 -3.74
C VAL A 31 5.48 -8.05 -3.35
N HIS A 32 4.67 -8.66 -4.21
CA HIS A 32 4.07 -9.97 -3.94
C HIS A 32 5.13 -11.08 -3.83
N THR A 33 6.15 -11.04 -4.69
CA THR A 33 7.28 -11.99 -4.64
C THR A 33 8.32 -11.63 -3.58
N LYS A 34 8.13 -10.52 -2.85
CA LYS A 34 9.08 -9.98 -1.86
C LYS A 34 10.49 -9.78 -2.44
N ASP A 35 10.58 -9.35 -3.69
CA ASP A 35 11.84 -9.13 -4.38
C ASP A 35 12.31 -7.68 -4.16
N SER A 36 13.10 -7.48 -3.10
CA SER A 36 13.60 -6.15 -2.73
C SER A 36 14.57 -5.56 -3.75
N VAL A 37 15.29 -6.41 -4.50
CA VAL A 37 16.21 -5.98 -5.57
C VAL A 37 15.40 -5.41 -6.72
N LYS A 38 14.41 -6.17 -7.20
CA LYS A 38 13.54 -5.75 -8.30
C LYS A 38 12.77 -4.46 -7.99
N ILE A 39 12.21 -4.31 -6.78
CA ILE A 39 11.52 -3.07 -6.40
C ILE A 39 12.49 -1.87 -6.43
N ASN A 40 13.71 -2.06 -5.92
CA ASN A 40 14.73 -1.01 -5.91
C ASN A 40 15.15 -0.61 -7.33
N ASP A 41 15.31 -1.58 -8.21
CA ASP A 41 15.67 -1.34 -9.61
C ASP A 41 14.55 -0.59 -10.34
N LEU A 42 13.29 -0.98 -10.14
CA LEU A 42 12.12 -0.27 -10.68
C LEU A 42 12.08 1.19 -10.19
N MET A 43 12.32 1.40 -8.89
CA MET A 43 12.37 2.76 -8.34
C MET A 43 13.52 3.59 -8.89
N ASN A 44 14.67 2.99 -9.18
CA ASN A 44 15.84 3.72 -9.68
C ASN A 44 15.71 4.07 -11.18
N HIS A 45 15.13 3.20 -11.99
CA HIS A 45 15.05 3.38 -13.45
C HIS A 45 13.76 4.04 -13.93
N TYR A 46 12.77 4.21 -13.06
CA TYR A 46 11.51 4.86 -13.40
C TYR A 46 11.71 6.29 -13.94
N GLN A 47 11.17 6.53 -15.14
CA GLN A 47 11.11 7.84 -15.78
C GLN A 47 9.77 8.52 -15.50
N PRO A 48 9.75 9.82 -15.18
CA PRO A 48 8.51 10.53 -14.90
C PRO A 48 7.52 10.46 -16.06
N THR A 49 6.28 10.10 -15.76
CA THR A 49 5.22 10.03 -16.78
C THR A 49 4.28 11.23 -16.73
N TYR A 50 4.49 12.20 -15.82
CA TYR A 50 3.58 13.32 -15.56
C TYR A 50 2.18 12.82 -15.24
N THR A 51 2.11 11.86 -14.30
CA THR A 51 0.87 11.26 -13.78
C THR A 51 0.99 11.06 -12.27
N GLU A 52 -0.10 10.62 -11.63
CA GLU A 52 -0.08 10.23 -10.22
C GLU A 52 0.94 9.14 -9.88
N MET A 53 1.40 8.38 -10.88
CA MET A 53 2.46 7.40 -10.71
C MET A 53 3.77 8.03 -10.21
N ASP A 54 4.06 9.28 -10.59
CA ASP A 54 5.23 10.02 -10.12
C ASP A 54 5.17 10.21 -8.58
N THR A 55 3.99 10.53 -8.06
CA THR A 55 3.74 10.69 -6.63
C THR A 55 3.87 9.36 -5.89
N VAL A 56 3.38 8.27 -6.49
CA VAL A 56 3.54 6.91 -5.96
C VAL A 56 5.02 6.57 -5.84
N LEU A 57 5.79 6.73 -6.92
CA LEU A 57 7.23 6.43 -6.94
C LEU A 57 8.02 7.32 -5.97
N LYS A 58 7.66 8.60 -5.85
CA LYS A 58 8.25 9.50 -4.85
C LYS A 58 8.02 8.97 -3.42
N THR A 59 6.82 8.47 -3.14
CA THR A 59 6.47 7.91 -1.83
C THR A 59 7.19 6.60 -1.56
N LEU A 60 7.30 5.72 -2.56
CA LEU A 60 8.04 4.47 -2.46
C LEU A 60 9.53 4.74 -2.19
N ARG A 61 10.16 5.65 -2.94
CA ARG A 61 11.55 6.07 -2.73
C ARG A 61 11.79 6.64 -1.34
N LYS A 62 10.86 7.45 -0.82
CA LYS A 62 10.93 8.01 0.54
C LYS A 62 10.92 6.91 1.62
N ASN A 63 10.21 5.81 1.39
CA ASN A 63 10.05 4.70 2.34
C ASN A 63 10.86 3.45 1.94
N ARG A 64 11.94 3.62 1.18
CA ARG A 64 12.73 2.52 0.59
C ARG A 64 13.21 1.49 1.61
N SER A 65 13.69 1.92 2.77
CA SER A 65 14.13 1.03 3.85
C SER A 65 12.97 0.14 4.33
N ALA A 66 11.83 0.75 4.67
CA ALA A 66 10.66 0.02 5.15
C ALA A 66 10.14 -1.00 4.12
N ILE A 67 10.20 -0.67 2.83
CA ILE A 67 9.83 -1.61 1.75
C ILE A 67 10.82 -2.78 1.70
N SER A 68 12.12 -2.50 1.73
CA SER A 68 13.16 -3.54 1.75
C SER A 68 13.00 -4.47 2.95
N ASP A 69 12.75 -3.90 4.14
CA ASP A 69 12.53 -4.65 5.37
C ASP A 69 11.26 -5.50 5.27
N SER A 70 10.19 -4.99 4.67
CA SER A 70 8.95 -5.76 4.46
C SER A 70 9.13 -6.97 3.53
N CYS A 71 10.09 -6.90 2.61
CA CYS A 71 10.47 -8.03 1.76
C CYS A 71 11.36 -9.03 2.52
N LEU A 72 12.26 -8.55 3.37
CA LEU A 72 13.20 -9.38 4.12
C LEU A 72 12.50 -10.18 5.23
N TYR A 73 11.58 -9.55 5.95
CA TYR A 73 10.95 -10.15 7.12
C TYR A 73 9.62 -10.84 6.79
N PRO A 74 9.25 -11.92 7.53
CA PRO A 74 7.98 -12.61 7.35
C PRO A 74 6.81 -11.91 8.07
N PHE A 75 7.05 -10.77 8.73
CA PHE A 75 6.00 -10.08 9.49
C PHE A 75 4.97 -9.44 8.57
N SER A 76 3.69 -9.56 8.94
CA SER A 76 2.60 -8.87 8.27
C SER A 76 2.09 -7.72 9.13
N ASN A 77 1.51 -6.71 8.48
CA ASN A 77 0.80 -5.64 9.18
C ASN A 77 -0.58 -6.07 9.70
N GLY A 78 -1.02 -7.31 9.43
CA GLY A 78 -2.36 -7.80 9.77
C GLY A 78 -2.74 -7.63 11.25
N PRO A 79 -1.87 -8.01 12.22
CA PRO A 79 -2.13 -7.77 13.64
C PRO A 79 -2.30 -6.28 13.97
N LEU A 80 -1.43 -5.41 13.45
CA LEU A 80 -1.50 -3.96 13.66
C LEU A 80 -2.77 -3.36 13.04
N GLU A 81 -3.16 -3.82 11.84
CA GLU A 81 -4.40 -3.43 11.19
C GLU A 81 -5.62 -3.89 11.98
N GLY A 82 -5.60 -5.10 12.53
CA GLY A 82 -6.63 -5.63 13.42
C GLY A 82 -6.80 -4.78 14.68
N ILE A 83 -5.68 -4.37 15.30
CA ILE A 83 -5.66 -3.43 16.42
C ILE A 83 -6.30 -2.11 15.99
N ASN A 84 -5.81 -1.50 14.90
CA ASN A 84 -6.34 -0.23 14.39
C ASN A 84 -7.84 -0.29 14.09
N ARG A 85 -8.33 -1.41 13.54
CA ARG A 85 -9.76 -1.62 13.26
C ARG A 85 -10.57 -1.66 14.55
N LYS A 86 -10.11 -2.37 15.58
CA LYS A 86 -10.75 -2.41 16.91
C LYS A 86 -10.84 -1.02 17.54
N ILE A 87 -9.75 -0.23 17.53
CA ILE A 87 -9.74 1.16 18.02
C ILE A 87 -10.73 2.03 17.24
N LYS A 88 -10.73 1.94 15.89
CA LYS A 88 -11.67 2.69 15.04
C LYS A 88 -13.12 2.30 15.32
N THR A 89 -13.42 1.03 15.58
CA THR A 89 -14.75 0.57 15.99
C THR A 89 -15.14 1.14 17.34
N LEU A 90 -14.25 1.08 18.34
CA LEU A 90 -14.49 1.67 19.66
C LEU A 90 -14.82 3.16 19.53
N LYS A 91 -14.05 3.90 18.72
CA LYS A 91 -14.28 5.33 18.46
C LYS A 91 -15.63 5.62 17.81
N ARG A 92 -16.08 4.79 16.86
CA ARG A 92 -17.38 4.94 16.18
C ARG A 92 -18.57 4.61 17.07
N ASN A 93 -18.42 3.62 17.95
CA ASN A 93 -19.50 3.19 18.84
C ASN A 93 -19.69 4.13 20.05
N CYS A 94 -18.73 5.01 20.33
CA CYS A 94 -18.83 5.96 21.43
C CYS A 94 -19.30 7.32 20.90
N TYR A 95 -20.33 7.92 21.53
CA TYR A 95 -20.84 9.26 21.22
C TYR A 95 -19.92 10.39 21.74
N GLY A 96 -18.61 10.23 21.54
CA GLY A 96 -17.56 11.10 22.05
C GLY A 96 -16.89 10.58 23.33
N PHE A 97 -15.64 11.01 23.53
CA PHE A 97 -14.88 10.74 24.75
C PHE A 97 -14.65 12.06 25.48
N ARG A 98 -15.37 12.27 26.58
CA ARG A 98 -15.12 13.43 27.46
C ARG A 98 -13.76 13.34 28.15
N ASN A 99 -13.25 12.13 28.34
CA ASN A 99 -11.96 11.85 28.98
C ASN A 99 -11.12 10.90 28.12
N LEU A 100 -9.97 11.39 27.67
CA LEU A 100 -9.02 10.63 26.84
C LEU A 100 -8.36 9.48 27.61
N HIS A 101 -8.15 9.63 28.92
CA HIS A 101 -7.62 8.55 29.76
C HIS A 101 -8.55 7.34 29.74
N ASN A 102 -9.86 7.55 29.90
CA ASN A 102 -10.84 6.47 29.85
C ASN A 102 -10.89 5.80 28.47
N PHE A 103 -10.60 6.54 27.39
CA PHE A 103 -10.47 5.96 26.05
C PHE A 103 -9.27 5.02 25.97
N PHE A 104 -8.09 5.43 26.45
CA PHE A 104 -6.91 4.56 26.49
C PHE A 104 -7.09 3.35 27.40
N VAL A 105 -7.76 3.49 28.54
CA VAL A 105 -8.11 2.35 29.42
C VAL A 105 -9.00 1.36 28.66
N ARG A 106 -10.03 1.84 27.95
CA ARG A 106 -10.88 0.97 27.12
C ARG A 106 -10.12 0.30 25.98
N ILE A 107 -9.18 0.99 25.35
CA ILE A 107 -8.29 0.40 24.35
C ILE A 107 -7.51 -0.75 25.00
N ALA A 108 -6.84 -0.53 26.13
CA ALA A 108 -6.08 -1.57 26.84
C ALA A 108 -6.94 -2.79 27.18
N LEU A 109 -8.17 -2.59 27.64
CA LEU A 109 -9.11 -3.67 27.96
C LEU A 109 -9.59 -4.49 26.75
N ILE A 110 -9.44 -4.01 25.52
CA ILE A 110 -9.78 -4.76 24.30
C ILE A 110 -8.67 -5.76 23.90
N TYR A 111 -7.45 -5.57 24.43
CA TYR A 111 -6.26 -6.35 24.09
C TYR A 111 -5.72 -7.22 25.24
N ASN A 112 -6.21 -7.01 26.47
CA ASN A 112 -6.06 -7.97 27.57
C ASN A 112 -7.03 -9.14 27.41
#